data_AF-A0A1C6XR13-F1
#
_entry.id   AF-A0A1C6XR13-F1
#
_cell.length_a   1.000
_cell.length_b   1.000
_cell.length_c   1.000
_cell.angle_alpha   90.00
_cell.angle_beta   90.00
_cell.angle_gamma   90.00
#
_symmetry.space_group_name_H-M   'P 1'
#
loop_
_entity.id
_entity.type
_entity.pdbx_description
1 polymer ?
#
loop_
_entity_poly.entity_id
_entity_poly.type
_entity_poly.pdbx_seq_one_letter_code
_entity_poly.pdbx_strand_id
1 'polypeptide(L)'
;MDSETKDGNIDNFLSQLNTLNKIISSFKETCKISSYCFDKCVSYPERSLSNSNKKCIWNCTQRYIECDYFIKNRSKDSGKLSSINLMDEIKASSFGKIKN
;
A
#
# COMPACT_ATOMS: atom_id res chain seq x y z
N MET A 1 -6.43 -36.25 -18.24
CA MET A 1 -7.21 -35.05 -18.62
C MET A 1 -7.41 -34.21 -17.34
N ASP A 2 -6.34 -34.00 -16.58
CA ASP A 2 -6.42 -33.69 -15.13
C ASP A 2 -5.54 -32.50 -14.70
N SER A 3 -4.84 -31.86 -15.64
CA SER A 3 -3.98 -30.70 -15.38
C SER A 3 -4.75 -29.37 -15.49
N GLU A 4 -5.69 -29.26 -16.43
CA GLU A 4 -6.42 -27.99 -16.69
C GLU A 4 -7.41 -27.63 -15.56
N THR A 5 -7.93 -28.59 -14.80
CA THR A 5 -8.88 -28.31 -13.70
C THR A 5 -8.18 -27.83 -12.42
N LYS A 6 -6.87 -28.08 -12.27
CA LYS A 6 -6.11 -27.63 -11.09
C LYS A 6 -5.70 -26.16 -11.21
N ASP A 7 -5.30 -25.71 -12.39
CA ASP A 7 -4.86 -24.32 -12.61
C ASP A 7 -6.02 -23.32 -12.43
N GLY A 8 -7.21 -23.61 -12.96
CA GLY A 8 -8.38 -22.74 -12.78
C GLY A 8 -8.85 -22.60 -11.32
N ASN A 9 -8.61 -23.62 -10.47
CA ASN A 9 -8.94 -23.56 -9.04
C ASN A 9 -7.90 -22.74 -8.25
N ILE A 10 -6.63 -22.81 -8.64
CA ILE A 10 -5.54 -22.02 -8.05
C ILE A 10 -5.71 -20.54 -8.38
N ASP A 11 -6.05 -20.20 -9.62
CA ASP A 11 -6.27 -18.80 -10.04
C ASP A 11 -7.44 -18.15 -9.30
N ASN A 12 -8.54 -18.89 -9.10
CA ASN A 12 -9.68 -18.44 -8.32
C ASN A 12 -9.27 -18.16 -6.86
N PHE A 13 -8.54 -19.09 -6.23
CA PHE A 13 -8.03 -18.91 -4.88
C PHE A 13 -7.08 -17.70 -4.76
N LEU A 14 -6.13 -17.53 -5.69
CA LEU A 14 -5.22 -16.39 -5.72
C LEU A 14 -5.98 -15.06 -5.87
N SER A 15 -7.03 -15.02 -6.70
CA SER A 15 -7.87 -13.83 -6.86
C SER A 15 -8.62 -13.46 -5.57
N GLN A 16 -9.13 -14.47 -4.84
CA GLN A 16 -9.80 -14.28 -3.56
C GLN A 16 -8.82 -13.79 -2.49
N LEU A 17 -7.62 -14.37 -2.43
CA LEU A 17 -6.56 -13.92 -1.53
C LEU A 17 -6.15 -12.47 -1.80
N ASN A 18 -5.97 -12.08 -3.07
CA ASN A 18 -5.65 -10.71 -3.45
C ASN A 18 -6.75 -9.73 -3.03
N THR A 19 -8.02 -10.13 -3.17
CA THR A 19 -9.17 -9.33 -2.74
C THR A 19 -9.18 -9.15 -1.22
N LEU A 20 -8.96 -10.22 -0.46
CA LEU A 20 -8.83 -10.17 1.00
C LEU A 20 -7.67 -9.26 1.44
N ASN A 21 -6.50 -9.41 0.83
CA ASN A 21 -5.34 -8.58 1.12
C ASN A 21 -5.62 -7.09 0.88
N LYS A 22 -6.37 -6.77 -0.17
CA LYS A 22 -6.79 -5.39 -0.46
C LYS A 22 -7.73 -4.84 0.61
N ILE A 23 -8.70 -5.63 1.07
CA ILE A 23 -9.64 -5.25 2.14
C ILE A 23 -8.90 -5.06 3.47
N ILE A 24 -8.02 -5.98 3.83
CA ILE A 24 -7.24 -5.90 5.07
C ILE A 24 -6.34 -4.66 5.04
N SER A 25 -5.71 -4.38 3.90
CA SER A 25 -4.84 -3.21 3.74
C SER A 25 -5.62 -1.90 3.84
N SER A 26 -6.79 -1.79 3.21
CA SER A 26 -7.61 -0.57 3.30
C SER A 26 -8.11 -0.35 4.72
N PHE A 27 -8.58 -1.40 5.39
CA PHE A 27 -9.03 -1.31 6.78
C PHE A 27 -7.90 -0.86 7.72
N LYS A 28 -6.70 -1.44 7.54
CA LYS A 28 -5.50 -1.06 8.30
C LYS A 28 -5.15 0.41 8.11
N GLU A 29 -5.21 0.92 6.88
CA GLU A 29 -4.99 2.35 6.60
C GLU A 29 -6.03 3.23 7.28
N THR A 30 -7.32 2.88 7.20
CA THR A 30 -8.40 3.62 7.88
C THR A 30 -8.21 3.68 9.39
N CYS A 31 -7.87 2.56 10.04
CA CYS A 31 -7.62 2.53 11.49
C CYS A 31 -6.43 3.40 11.89
N LYS A 32 -5.34 3.38 11.12
CA LYS A 32 -4.15 4.22 11.37
C LYS A 32 -4.50 5.71 11.33
N ILE A 33 -5.21 6.14 10.29
CA ILE A 33 -5.60 7.54 10.12
C ILE A 33 -6.54 7.96 11.25
N SER A 34 -7.53 7.12 11.55
CA SER A 34 -8.51 7.36 12.62
C SER A 34 -7.83 7.54 13.97
N SER A 35 -6.96 6.60 14.37
CA SER A 35 -6.22 6.69 15.64
C SER A 35 -5.35 7.94 15.68
N TYR A 36 -4.54 8.16 14.63
CA TYR A 36 -3.60 9.29 14.59
C TYR A 36 -4.31 10.64 14.68
N CYS A 37 -5.37 10.84 13.88
CA CYS A 37 -6.09 12.12 13.87
C CYS A 37 -6.94 12.32 15.13
N PHE A 38 -7.45 11.25 15.73
CA PHE A 38 -8.12 11.35 17.03
C PHE A 38 -7.13 11.81 18.11
N ASP A 39 -5.98 11.14 18.25
CA ASP A 39 -4.96 11.48 19.25
C ASP A 39 -4.41 12.90 19.06
N LYS A 40 -4.29 13.36 17.81
CA LYS A 40 -3.81 14.71 17.50
C LYS A 40 -4.83 15.81 17.80
N CYS A 41 -6.12 15.54 17.59
CA CYS A 41 -7.15 16.57 17.61
C CYS A 41 -8.05 16.54 18.85
N VAL A 42 -8.05 15.46 19.62
CA VAL A 42 -8.94 15.25 20.76
C VAL A 42 -8.12 15.06 22.02
N SER A 43 -7.92 16.15 22.77
CA SER A 43 -7.14 16.12 24.02
C SER A 43 -7.86 15.38 25.16
N TYR A 44 -9.19 15.39 25.16
CA TYR A 44 -10.00 14.66 26.12
C TYR A 44 -11.23 14.05 25.42
N PRO A 45 -11.48 12.74 25.60
CA PRO A 45 -12.61 12.07 24.94
C PRO A 45 -13.92 12.41 25.65
N GLU A 46 -14.76 13.20 24.99
CA GLU A 46 -16.12 13.51 25.43
C GLU A 46 -17.15 12.63 24.69
N ARG A 47 -18.41 12.63 25.17
CA ARG A 47 -19.51 11.89 24.52
C ARG A 47 -19.78 12.35 23.08
N SER A 48 -19.43 13.59 22.75
CA SER A 48 -19.57 14.15 21.43
C SER A 48 -18.37 15.04 21.11
N LEU A 49 -18.03 15.15 19.83
CA LEU A 49 -16.94 16.03 19.40
C LEU A 49 -17.44 17.47 19.28
N SER A 50 -16.67 18.39 19.85
CA SER A 50 -16.82 19.83 19.60
C SER A 50 -16.62 20.15 18.11
N ASN A 51 -17.13 21.30 17.66
CA ASN A 51 -16.96 21.73 16.27
C ASN A 51 -15.48 21.99 15.91
N SER A 52 -14.66 22.44 16.87
CA SER A 52 -13.22 22.57 16.68
C SER A 52 -12.55 21.22 16.47
N ASN A 53 -12.87 20.21 17.28
CA ASN A 53 -12.31 18.87 17.15
C ASN A 53 -12.72 18.23 15.81
N LYS A 54 -13.99 18.35 15.41
CA LYS A 54 -14.48 17.89 14.09
C LYS A 54 -13.71 18.52 12.94
N LYS A 55 -13.53 19.85 12.97
CA LYS A 55 -12.77 20.58 11.94
C LYS A 55 -11.29 20.18 11.92
N CYS A 56 -10.69 19.97 13.09
CA CYS A 56 -9.32 19.48 13.20
C CYS A 56 -9.19 18.09 12.57
N ILE A 57 -10.06 17.13 12.93
CA ILE A 57 -10.02 15.76 12.41
C ILE A 57 -10.19 15.75 10.89
N TRP A 58 -11.13 16.55 10.36
CA TRP A 58 -11.33 16.70 8.91
C TRP A 58 -10.03 17.15 8.21
N ASN A 59 -9.43 18.24 8.69
CA ASN A 59 -8.20 18.77 8.12
C ASN A 59 -7.03 17.79 8.27
N CYS A 60 -6.90 17.13 9.43
CA CYS A 60 -5.87 16.13 9.69
C CYS A 60 -5.96 14.96 8.71
N THR A 61 -7.18 14.43 8.53
CA THR A 61 -7.43 13.30 7.63
C THR A 61 -7.11 13.65 6.19
N GLN A 62 -7.55 14.83 5.74
CA GLN A 62 -7.28 15.31 4.39
C GLN A 62 -5.77 15.47 4.13
N ARG A 63 -5.05 16.13 5.05
CA ARG A 63 -3.60 16.30 4.96
C ARG A 63 -2.85 14.96 4.99
N TYR A 64 -3.28 14.02 5.84
CA TYR A 64 -2.67 12.70 5.91
C TYR A 64 -2.75 12.00 4.55
N ILE A 65 -3.94 11.96 3.93
CA ILE A 65 -4.15 11.29 2.65
C ILE A 65 -3.36 11.98 1.52
N GLU A 66 -3.36 13.31 1.47
CA GLU A 66 -2.58 14.08 0.51
C GLU A 66 -1.07 13.78 0.63
N CYS A 67 -0.54 13.78 1.86
CA CYS A 67 0.86 13.45 2.13
C CYS A 67 1.20 11.99 1.79
N ASP A 68 0.35 11.04 2.17
CA ASP A 68 0.52 9.62 1.87
C ASP A 68 0.56 9.37 0.35
N TYR A 69 -0.37 9.98 -0.40
CA TYR A 69 -0.39 9.93 -1.85
C TYR A 69 0.91 10.52 -2.45
N PHE A 70 1.33 11.69 -1.98
CA PHE A 70 2.56 12.33 -2.43
C PHE A 70 3.79 11.44 -2.19
N ILE A 71 3.94 10.89 -0.99
CA ILE A 71 5.06 9.99 -0.63
C ILE A 71 5.04 8.73 -1.48
N LYS A 72 3.88 8.08 -1.64
CA LYS A 72 3.73 6.87 -2.46
C LYS A 72 4.11 7.14 -3.91
N ASN A 73 3.72 8.28 -4.48
CA ASN A 73 4.07 8.63 -5.85
C ASN A 73 5.56 8.96 -6.00
N ARG A 74 6.11 9.77 -5.09
CA ARG A 74 7.56 10.08 -5.06
C ARG A 74 8.40 8.80 -4.93
N SER A 75 7.93 7.83 -4.16
CA SER A 75 8.63 6.57 -3.93
C SER A 75 8.61 5.65 -5.16
N LYS A 76 7.59 5.73 -6.02
CA LYS A 76 7.57 5.04 -7.32
C LYS A 76 8.63 5.61 -8.26
N ASP A 77 8.88 6.92 -8.20
CA ASP A 77 9.95 7.55 -8.97
C ASP A 77 11.33 7.03 -8.53
N SER A 78 11.55 6.81 -7.22
CA SER A 78 12.79 6.17 -6.72
C SER A 78 12.86 4.66 -6.99
N GLY A 79 11.71 3.96 -6.99
CA GLY A 79 11.62 2.54 -7.32
C GLY A 79 12.01 2.26 -8.78
N LYS A 80 11.68 3.19 -9.70
CA LYS A 80 12.13 3.15 -11.09
C LYS A 80 13.66 3.28 -11.21
N LEU A 81 14.31 4.00 -10.30
CA LEU A 81 15.77 4.04 -10.23
C LEU A 81 16.38 2.72 -9.73
N SER A 82 15.72 2.03 -8.80
CA SER A 82 16.16 0.71 -8.31
C SER A 82 15.90 -0.45 -9.27
N SER A 83 14.84 -0.40 -10.08
CA SER A 83 14.54 -1.44 -11.07
C SER A 83 15.38 -1.33 -12.34
N ILE A 84 15.95 -0.15 -12.64
CA ILE A 84 17.02 -0.01 -13.65
C ILE A 84 18.25 -0.85 -13.23
N ASN A 85 18.68 -0.74 -11.96
CA ASN A 85 19.83 -1.49 -11.45
C ASN A 85 19.62 -3.02 -11.45
N LEU A 86 18.41 -3.50 -11.16
CA LEU A 86 18.11 -4.94 -11.17
C LEU A 86 18.15 -5.54 -12.59
N MET A 87 17.64 -4.82 -13.58
CA MET A 87 17.67 -5.27 -14.97
C MET A 87 19.09 -5.20 -15.56
N ASP A 88 19.90 -4.23 -15.15
CA ASP A 88 21.29 -4.11 -15.57
C ASP A 88 22.19 -5.22 -14.97
N GLU A 89 21.96 -5.63 -13.71
CA GLU A 89 22.64 -6.80 -13.11
C GLU A 89 22.26 -8.12 -13.79
N ILE A 90 20.97 -8.31 -14.11
CA ILE A 90 20.50 -9.52 -14.81
C ILE A 90 21.05 -9.57 -16.25
N LYS A 91 21.17 -8.42 -16.93
CA LYS A 91 21.81 -8.34 -18.26
C LYS A 91 23.31 -8.60 -18.20
N ALA A 92 24.01 -8.11 -17.17
CA ALA A 92 25.44 -8.41 -16.98
C ALA A 92 25.70 -9.89 -16.69
N SER A 93 24.81 -10.55 -15.93
CA SER A 93 24.96 -11.98 -15.58
C SER A 93 24.69 -12.94 -16.76
N SER A 94 23.93 -12.51 -17.77
CA SER A 94 23.51 -13.36 -18.89
C SER A 94 24.49 -13.39 -20.08
N PHE A 95 25.49 -12.49 -20.12
CA PHE A 95 26.52 -12.48 -21.18
C PHE A 95 27.83 -13.22 -20.81
N GLY A 96 27.95 -13.75 -19.59
CA GLY A 96 29.18 -14.40 -19.10
C GLY A 96 29.35 -15.90 -19.40
N LYS A 97 28.39 -16.54 -20.07
CA LYS A 97 28.39 -18.01 -20.28
C LYS A 97 28.49 -18.44 -21.75
N ILE A 98 29.27 -17.75 -22.57
CA ILE A 98 29.80 -18.33 -23.81
C ILE A 98 31.22 -17.78 -24.03
N LYS A 99 32.24 -18.55 -23.64
CA LYS A 99 33.52 -18.65 -24.36
C LYS A 99 34.38 -19.78 -23.76
N ASN A 100 34.60 -20.77 -24.62
CA ASN A 100 35.58 -21.86 -24.66
C ASN A 100 35.78 -22.73 -23.42
#